data_AF-A0A6B2LSV7-F1
#
_entry.id   AF-A0A6B2LSV7-F1
#
_cell.length_a   1.000
_cell.length_b   1.000
_cell.length_c   1.000
_cell.angle_alpha   90.00
_cell.angle_beta   90.00
_cell.angle_gamma   90.00
#
_symmetry.space_group_name_H-M   'P 1'
#
loop_
_entity.id
_entity.type
_entity.pdbx_description
1 polymer ?
#
loop_
_entity_poly.entity_id
_entity_poly.type
_entity_poly.pdbx_seq_one_letter_code
_entity_poly.pdbx_strand_id
1 'polypeptide(L)'
;MREVDPPCLPYLGMYLTDINFIEDGNKNTFPGTKLINISKRRMIAETLKDIRQYQQKSYNFAEVPEIKAKLFDEQVLEDKDLYLLSNWVQPPPGTERG
;
A
#
# COMPACT_ATOMS: atom_id res chain seq x y z
N MET A 1 8.34 0.77 12.63
CA MET A 1 7.45 1.95 12.48
C MET A 1 7.07 2.58 13.81
N ARG A 2 6.83 1.82 14.88
CA ARG A 2 6.35 2.36 16.18
C ARG A 2 7.27 3.38 16.88
N GLU A 3 8.47 3.63 16.35
CA GLU A 3 9.46 4.60 16.89
C GLU A 3 9.79 5.74 15.91
N VAL A 4 9.08 5.87 14.78
CA VAL A 4 9.31 6.95 13.83
C VAL A 4 8.32 8.07 14.07
N ASP A 5 8.83 9.27 14.34
CA ASP A 5 8.01 10.47 14.45
C ASP A 5 7.46 10.89 13.07
N PRO A 6 6.16 11.19 12.94
CA PRO A 6 5.60 11.78 11.72
C PRO A 6 6.30 13.09 11.32
N PRO A 7 6.31 13.48 10.03
CA PRO A 7 5.58 12.87 8.91
C PRO A 7 6.33 11.67 8.33
N CYS A 8 5.63 10.55 8.18
CA CYS A 8 6.13 9.38 7.48
C CYS A 8 4.99 8.75 6.67
N LEU A 9 5.32 8.01 5.61
CA LEU A 9 4.36 7.28 4.79
C LEU A 9 4.52 5.76 5.03
N PRO A 10 3.71 5.15 5.90
CA PRO A 10 3.71 3.71 6.10
C PRO A 10 3.35 2.92 4.84
N TYR A 11 3.88 1.69 4.73
CA TYR A 11 3.50 0.76 3.67
C TYR A 11 2.05 0.27 3.87
N LEU A 12 1.17 0.69 2.98
CA LEU A 12 -0.27 0.42 3.07
C LEU A 12 -0.61 -1.08 3.04
N GLY A 13 0.19 -1.89 2.33
CA GLY A 13 -0.06 -3.32 2.18
C GLY A 13 -0.07 -4.10 3.50
N MET A 14 0.64 -3.63 4.53
CA MET A 14 0.59 -4.23 5.88
C MET A 14 -0.81 -4.07 6.48
N TYR A 15 -1.36 -2.86 6.47
CA TYR A 15 -2.70 -2.60 7.02
C TYR A 15 -3.81 -3.30 6.25
N LEU A 16 -3.70 -3.35 4.91
CA LEU A 16 -4.68 -4.05 4.08
C LEU A 16 -4.68 -5.55 4.38
N THR A 17 -3.49 -6.13 4.56
CA THR A 17 -3.34 -7.54 4.95
C THR A 17 -3.99 -7.81 6.31
N ASP A 18 -3.73 -6.97 7.31
CA ASP A 18 -4.34 -7.10 8.64
C ASP A 18 -5.87 -7.00 8.59
N ILE A 19 -6.41 -6.02 7.85
CA ILE A 19 -7.87 -5.86 7.68
C ILE A 19 -8.48 -7.09 7.01
N ASN A 20 -7.85 -7.60 5.95
CA ASN A 20 -8.32 -8.81 5.27
C ASN A 20 -8.34 -10.02 6.22
N PHE A 21 -7.27 -10.23 7.00
CA PHE A 21 -7.22 -11.31 7.99
C PHE A 21 -8.30 -11.19 9.06
N ILE A 22 -8.58 -9.97 9.54
CA ILE A 22 -9.67 -9.74 10.50
C ILE A 22 -11.03 -10.03 9.88
N GLU A 23 -11.24 -9.60 8.64
CA GLU A 23 -12.50 -9.80 7.91
C GLU A 23 -12.80 -11.28 7.68
N ASP A 24 -11.80 -12.04 7.22
CA ASP A 24 -11.94 -13.48 6.92
C ASP A 24 -11.99 -14.34 8.19
N GLY A 25 -11.22 -13.98 9.22
CA GLY A 25 -11.12 -14.74 10.47
C GLY A 25 -12.32 -14.58 11.41
N ASN A 26 -13.13 -13.52 11.25
CA ASN A 26 -14.21 -13.18 12.19
C ASN A 26 -15.54 -12.96 11.47
N LYS A 27 -16.61 -13.64 11.93
CA LYS A 27 -17.97 -13.40 11.40
C LYS A 27 -18.52 -12.05 11.86
N ASN A 28 -19.34 -11.43 11.01
CA ASN A 28 -19.99 -10.14 11.29
C ASN A 28 -21.04 -10.22 12.41
N THR A 29 -21.63 -11.39 12.62
CA THR A 29 -22.60 -11.67 13.68
C THR A 29 -22.28 -12.98 14.39
N PHE A 30 -22.76 -13.13 15.62
CA PHE A 30 -22.63 -14.39 16.34
C PHE A 30 -23.53 -15.47 15.73
N PRO A 31 -23.04 -16.72 15.58
CA PRO A 31 -23.82 -17.82 15.00
C PRO A 31 -25.17 -18.01 15.72
N GLY A 32 -26.24 -18.24 14.95
CA GLY A 32 -27.58 -18.45 15.50
C GLY A 32 -28.25 -17.19 16.08
N THR A 33 -27.63 -16.02 15.96
CA THR A 33 -28.21 -14.75 16.42
C THR A 33 -28.11 -13.66 15.35
N LYS A 34 -28.80 -12.54 15.58
CA LYS A 34 -28.63 -11.29 14.80
C LYS A 34 -27.73 -10.27 15.50
N LEU A 35 -27.00 -10.68 16.54
CA LEU A 35 -26.15 -9.79 17.32
C LEU A 35 -24.84 -9.51 16.56
N ILE A 36 -24.49 -8.23 16.44
CA ILE A 36 -23.29 -7.78 15.75
C ILE A 36 -22.05 -8.15 16.57
N ASN A 37 -21.02 -8.66 15.90
CA ASN A 37 -19.72 -8.90 16.50
C ASN A 37 -18.94 -7.57 16.64
N ILE A 38 -19.14 -6.90 17.77
CA ILE A 38 -18.46 -5.63 18.07
C ILE A 38 -16.94 -5.84 18.25
N SER A 39 -16.50 -7.01 18.68
CA SER A 39 -15.07 -7.32 18.81
C SER A 39 -14.36 -7.24 17.45
N LYS A 40 -14.96 -7.82 16.39
CA LYS A 40 -14.45 -7.66 15.01
C LYS A 40 -14.33 -6.19 14.62
N ARG A 41 -15.37 -5.40 14.89
CA ARG A 41 -15.38 -3.96 14.57
C ARG A 41 -14.30 -3.19 15.33
N ARG A 42 -14.02 -3.56 16.58
CA ARG A 42 -12.96 -2.97 17.39
C ARG A 42 -11.58 -3.25 16.81
N MET A 43 -11.30 -4.47 16.38
CA MET A 43 -10.01 -4.82 15.76
C MET A 43 -9.74 -3.97 14.50
N ILE A 44 -10.72 -3.83 13.62
CA ILE A 44 -10.60 -2.96 12.43
C ILE A 44 -10.38 -1.50 12.84
N ALA A 45 -11.12 -1.02 13.85
CA ALA A 45 -10.98 0.35 14.34
C ALA A 45 -9.59 0.63 14.92
N GLU A 46 -8.95 -0.34 15.55
CA GLU A 46 -7.57 -0.23 16.04
C GLU A 46 -6.59 -0.06 14.89
N THR A 47 -6.68 -0.89 13.85
CA THR A 47 -5.87 -0.75 12.63
C THR A 47 -6.06 0.62 11.97
N LEU A 48 -7.30 1.10 11.87
CA LEU A 48 -7.60 2.42 11.31
C LEU A 48 -7.07 3.58 12.17
N LYS A 49 -7.08 3.43 13.50
CA LYS A 49 -6.55 4.44 14.42
C LYS A 49 -5.04 4.60 14.23
N ASP A 50 -4.33 3.50 14.04
CA ASP A 50 -2.89 3.53 13.74
C ASP A 50 -2.61 4.24 12.41
N ILE A 51 -3.39 3.97 11.36
CA ILE A 51 -3.25 4.70 10.08
C ILE A 51 -3.45 6.21 10.28
N ARG A 52 -4.49 6.59 11.04
CA ARG A 52 -4.79 8.01 11.29
C ARG A 52 -3.66 8.72 12.03
N GLN A 53 -2.95 8.06 12.93
CA GLN A 53 -1.82 8.65 13.64
C GLN A 53 -0.76 9.21 12.68
N TYR A 54 -0.44 8.48 11.60
CA TYR A 54 0.55 8.90 10.62
C TYR A 54 0.02 9.93 9.61
N GLN A 55 -1.30 10.11 9.51
CA GLN A 55 -1.93 11.13 8.66
C GLN A 55 -2.03 12.52 9.33
N GLN A 56 -1.75 12.63 10.63
CA GLN A 56 -1.93 13.88 11.38
C GLN A 56 -0.95 14.99 11.00
N LYS A 57 0.24 14.64 10.50
CA LYS A 57 1.31 15.60 10.20
C LYS A 57 1.67 15.52 8.73
N SER A 58 1.58 16.65 8.04
CA SER A 58 2.02 16.79 6.65
C SER A 58 3.54 16.95 6.57
N TYR A 59 4.09 16.62 5.39
CA TYR A 59 5.47 16.95 5.06
C TYR A 59 5.64 18.46 4.86
N ASN A 60 6.78 18.99 5.33
CA ASN A 60 7.16 20.39 5.14
C ASN A 60 7.95 20.56 3.83
N PHE A 61 7.33 20.27 2.70
CA PHE A 61 7.90 20.48 1.37
C PHE A 61 7.16 21.60 0.64
N ALA A 62 7.88 22.39 -0.15
CA ALA A 62 7.27 23.33 -1.07
C ALA A 62 6.76 22.56 -2.30
N GLU A 63 5.48 22.72 -2.62
CA GLU A 63 4.89 22.10 -3.81
C GLU A 63 5.41 22.79 -5.09
N VAL A 64 5.87 21.99 -6.04
CA VAL A 64 6.25 22.45 -7.38
C VAL A 64 5.23 21.89 -8.39
N PRO A 65 4.29 22.71 -8.90
CA PRO A 65 3.17 22.23 -9.72
C PRO A 65 3.62 21.46 -10.97
N GLU A 66 4.70 21.91 -11.61
CA GLU A 66 5.25 21.30 -12.83
C GLU A 66 5.75 19.87 -12.57
N ILE A 67 6.52 19.68 -11.48
CA ILE A 67 7.03 18.35 -11.09
C ILE A 67 5.87 17.44 -10.71
N LYS A 68 4.91 17.97 -9.96
CA LYS A 68 3.73 17.21 -9.56
C LYS A 68 2.94 16.73 -10.77
N ALA A 69 2.62 17.63 -11.71
CA ALA A 69 1.91 17.28 -12.93
C ALA A 69 2.66 16.22 -13.74
N LYS A 70 3.98 16.39 -13.92
CA LYS A 70 4.81 15.43 -14.64
C LYS A 70 4.81 14.03 -14.00
N LEU A 71 4.81 13.95 -12.67
CA LEU A 71 4.72 12.66 -11.95
C LEU A 71 3.36 11.97 -12.13
N PHE A 72 2.27 12.71 -12.33
CA PHE A 72 0.94 12.14 -12.53
C PHE A 72 0.64 11.80 -14.00
N ASP A 73 1.25 12.52 -14.95
CA ASP A 73 1.01 12.35 -16.38
C ASP A 73 1.99 11.37 -17.06
N GLU A 74 2.96 10.82 -16.33
CA GLU A 74 3.98 9.94 -16.92
C GLU A 74 3.37 8.63 -17.43
N GLN A 75 3.73 8.24 -18.66
CA GLN A 75 3.34 6.96 -19.21
C GLN A 75 4.07 5.83 -18.48
N VAL A 76 3.33 5.02 -17.74
CA VAL A 76 3.86 3.80 -17.12
C VAL A 76 3.92 2.72 -18.18
N LEU A 77 5.11 2.18 -18.43
CA LEU A 77 5.30 1.02 -19.31
C LEU A 77 4.73 -0.23 -18.64
N GLU A 78 4.18 -1.13 -19.45
CA GLU A 78 3.71 -2.42 -18.95
C GLU A 78 4.89 -3.30 -18.53
N ASP A 79 4.68 -4.21 -17.57
CA ASP A 79 5.70 -5.14 -17.08
C ASP A 79 6.37 -5.93 -18.21
N LYS A 80 5.62 -6.27 -19.25
CA LYS A 80 6.13 -6.97 -20.43
C LYS A 80 7.13 -6.13 -21.20
N ASP A 81 6.85 -4.84 -21.40
CA ASP A 81 7.73 -3.94 -22.15
C ASP A 81 9.01 -3.68 -21.37
N LEU A 82 8.90 -3.47 -20.05
CA LEU A 82 10.04 -3.33 -19.14
C LEU A 82 10.92 -4.59 -19.14
N TYR A 83 10.30 -5.78 -19.13
CA TYR A 83 11.03 -7.05 -19.19
C TYR A 83 11.78 -7.21 -20.52
N LEU A 84 11.14 -6.89 -21.66
CA LEU A 84 11.79 -6.94 -22.97
C LEU A 84 12.93 -5.93 -23.07
N LEU A 85 12.75 -4.71 -22.56
CA LEU A 85 13.79 -3.69 -22.53
C LEU A 85 14.96 -4.14 -21.66
N SER A 86 14.70 -4.71 -20.47
CA SER A 86 15.72 -5.26 -19.58
C SER A 86 16.55 -6.32 -20.29
N ASN A 87 15.91 -7.28 -20.97
CA ASN A 87 16.60 -8.33 -21.72
C ASN A 87 17.39 -7.77 -22.92
N TRP A 88 16.91 -6.70 -23.53
CA TRP A 88 17.63 -6.05 -24.61
C TRP A 88 18.91 -5.35 -24.11
N VAL A 89 18.82 -4.63 -22.99
CA VAL A 89 19.96 -3.95 -22.36
C VAL A 89 20.98 -4.97 -21.82
N GLN A 90 20.49 -5.98 -21.11
CA GLN A 90 21.29 -7.06 -20.54
C GLN A 90 20.75 -8.42 -20.99
N PRO A 91 21.26 -8.94 -22.12
CA PRO A 91 20.89 -10.26 -22.60
C PRO A 91 21.29 -11.35 -21.61
N PRO A 92 20.51 -12.44 -21.52
CA PRO A 92 20.91 -13.63 -20.79
C PRO A 92 22.27 -14.17 -21.28
N PRO A 93 23.08 -14.78 -20.39
CA PRO A 93 24.32 -15.43 -20.78
C PRO A 93 24.08 -16.47 -21.87
N GLY A 94 24.85 -16.45 -22.95
CA GLY A 94 24.70 -17.36 -24.09
C GLY A 94 23.75 -16.88 -25.19
N THR A 95 23.13 -15.71 -25.04
CA THR A 95 22.49 -14.98 -26.14
C THR A 95 23.38 -13.82 -26.56
N GLU A 96 24.45 -14.13 -27.30
CA GLU A 96 25.30 -13.09 -27.89
C GLU A 96 24.55 -12.35 -29.00
N ARG A 97 24.74 -11.03 -29.07
CA ARG A 97 24.28 -10.24 -30.22
C ARG A 97 25.09 -10.71 -31.43
N GLY A 98 24.42 -11.36 -32.38
CA GLY A 98 25.02 -11.78 -33.65
C GLY A 98 25.59 -10.61 -34.44
#